data_AF-A0A7L4NSZ3-F1
#
_entry.id   AF-A0A7L4NSZ3-F1
#
_cell.length_a   1.000
_cell.length_b   1.000
_cell.length_c   1.000
_cell.angle_alpha   90.00
_cell.angle_beta   90.00
_cell.angle_gamma   90.00
#
_symmetry.space_group_name_H-M   'P 1'
#
loop_
_entity.id
_entity.type
_entity.pdbx_description
1 polymer ?
#
loop_
_entity_poly.entity_id
_entity_poly.type
_entity_poly.pdbx_seq_one_letter_code
_entity_poly.pdbx_strand_id
1 'polypeptide(L)' 'KARRDQINVELQALRSLLPISAQEKERLSYLHTMALVCLWLRGAQLFPSGTQG' A
#
# COMPACT_ATOMS: atom_id res chain seq x y z
N LYS A 1 -5.03 18.73 -9.78
CA LYS A 1 -5.92 18.16 -8.74
C LYS A 1 -6.20 16.67 -9.02
N ALA A 2 -6.74 16.35 -10.19
CA ALA A 2 -7.00 14.98 -10.65
C ALA A 2 -5.85 13.97 -10.44
N ARG A 3 -4.59 14.33 -10.77
CA ARG A 3 -3.42 13.46 -10.53
C ARG A 3 -3.21 13.10 -9.06
N ARG A 4 -3.48 14.04 -8.15
CA ARG A 4 -3.32 13.82 -6.71
C ARG A 4 -4.45 12.96 -6.16
N ASP A 5 -5.67 13.17 -6.65
CA ASP A 5 -6.81 12.33 -6.27
C ASP A 5 -6.60 10.88 -6.70
N GLN A 6 -6.03 10.66 -7.89
CA GLN A 6 -5.71 9.32 -8.37
C GLN A 6 -4.68 8.59 -7.49
N ILE A 7 -3.61 9.29 -7.10
CA ILE A 7 -2.62 8.75 -6.15
C ILE A 7 -3.25 8.44 -4.79
N ASN A 8 -4.14 9.31 -4.29
CA ASN A 8 -4.85 9.08 -3.04
C ASN A 8 -5.80 7.86 -3.11
N VAL A 9 -6.49 7.67 -4.24
CA VAL A 9 -7.38 6.52 -4.47
C VAL A 9 -6.57 5.22 -4.50
N GLU A 10 -5.47 5.19 -5.25
CA GLU A 10 -4.57 4.04 -5.28
C GLU A 10 -3.98 3.75 -3.90
N LEU A 11 -3.55 4.79 -3.17
CA LEU A 11 -3.05 4.65 -1.81
C LEU A 11 -4.11 4.06 -0.87
N GLN A 12 -5.37 4.48 -0.99
CA GLN A 12 -6.45 3.97 -0.16
C GLN A 12 -6.80 2.53 -0.51
N ALA A 13 -6.76 2.16 -1.79
CA ALA A 13 -6.89 0.78 -2.24
C ALA A 13 -5.76 -0.10 -1.68
N LEU A 14 -4.51 0.34 -1.79
CA LEU A 14 -3.33 -0.36 -1.27
C LEU A 14 -3.38 -0.48 0.27
N ARG A 15 -3.81 0.58 0.96
CA ARG A 15 -4.04 0.56 2.42
C ARG A 15 -5.11 -0.45 2.82
N SER A 16 -6.14 -0.63 2.01
CA SER A 16 -7.17 -1.64 2.26
C SER A 16 -6.60 -3.07 2.21
N LEU A 17 -5.67 -3.32 1.28
CA LEU A 17 -5.00 -4.62 1.08
C LEU A 17 -3.98 -4.97 2.16
N LEU A 18 -3.50 -3.99 2.94
CA LEU A 18 -2.57 -4.27 4.03
C LEU A 18 -3.27 -5.07 5.15
N PRO A 19 -2.64 -6.14 5.69
CA PRO A 19 -3.17 -6.96 6.77
C PRO A 19 -3.02 -6.27 8.14
N ILE A 20 -3.60 -5.08 8.26
CA ILE A 20 -3.64 -4.26 9.48
C ILE A 20 -5.10 -3.98 9.84
N SER A 21 -5.39 -3.95 11.14
CA SER A 21 -6.73 -3.67 11.65
C SER A 21 -7.20 -2.27 11.27
N ALA A 22 -8.51 -2.07 11.08
CA ALA A 22 -9.09 -0.78 10.70
C ALA A 22 -8.75 0.35 11.70
N GLN A 23 -8.68 0.01 13.00
CA GLN A 23 -8.31 0.94 14.07
C GLN A 23 -6.86 1.40 13.95
N GLU A 24 -5.95 0.51 13.55
CA GLU A 24 -4.55 0.86 13.28
C GLU A 24 -4.43 1.68 12.01
N LYS A 25 -5.20 1.31 10.97
CA LYS A 25 -5.30 2.09 9.74
C LYS A 25 -5.66 3.54 10.06
N GLU A 26 -6.74 3.81 10.80
CA GLU A 26 -7.12 5.19 11.17
C GLU A 26 -6.03 5.98 11.90
N ARG A 27 -5.21 5.32 12.72
CA ARG A 27 -4.07 5.95 13.42
C ARG A 27 -2.86 6.20 12.51
N LEU A 28 -2.77 5.55 11.35
CA LEU A 28 -1.65 5.72 10.42
C LEU A 28 -1.78 7.02 9.63
N SER A 29 -0.83 7.92 9.87
CA SER A 29 -0.58 9.11 9.05
C SER A 29 -0.27 8.75 7.59
N TYR A 30 -0.43 9.73 6.71
CA TYR A 30 -0.16 9.60 5.27
C TYR A 30 1.25 9.02 5.00
N LEU A 31 2.25 9.49 5.74
CA LEU A 31 3.64 9.03 5.59
C LEU A 31 3.82 7.55 5.96
N HIS A 32 3.23 7.09 7.07
CA HIS A 32 3.28 5.69 7.45
C HIS A 32 2.56 4.80 6.43
N THR A 33 1.41 5.26 5.92
CA THR A 33 0.69 4.57 4.86
C THR A 33 1.57 4.45 3.61
N MET A 34 2.24 5.53 3.20
CA MET A 34 3.18 5.49 2.06
C MET A 34 4.33 4.51 2.29
N ALA A 35 4.95 4.52 3.47
CA ALA A 35 6.04 3.60 3.80
C ALA A 35 5.59 2.13 3.75
N LEU A 36 4.43 1.82 4.33
CA LEU A 36 3.86 0.47 4.33
C LEU A 36 3.50 0.00 2.92
N VAL A 37 2.91 0.89 2.11
CA VAL A 37 2.60 0.60 0.71
C VAL A 37 3.87 0.37 -0.10
N CYS A 38 4.90 1.19 0.07
CA CYS A 38 6.19 0.97 -0.58
C CYS A 38 6.83 -0.35 -0.16
N LEU A 39 6.80 -0.70 1.13
CA LEU A 39 7.33 -1.97 1.64
C LEU A 39 6.55 -3.16 1.10
N TRP A 40 5.22 -3.06 1.06
CA TRP A 40 4.34 -4.12 0.54
C TRP A 40 4.54 -4.33 -0.97
N LEU A 41 4.58 -3.26 -1.75
CA LEU A 41 4.90 -3.31 -3.19
C LEU A 41 6.29 -3.87 -3.42
N ARG A 42 7.29 -3.42 -2.62
CA ARG A 42 8.67 -3.91 -2.69
C ARG A 42 8.73 -5.39 -2.35
N GLY A 43 7.98 -5.87 -1.36
CA GLY A 43 7.86 -7.28 -1.00
C GLY A 43 7.18 -8.11 -2.09
N ALA A 44 6.10 -7.59 -2.69
CA ALA A 44 5.40 -8.21 -3.82
C ALA A 44 6.28 -8.28 -5.08
N GLN A 45 7.15 -7.29 -5.29
CA GLN A 45 8.16 -7.33 -6.36
C GLN A 45 9.38 -8.20 -6.04
N LEU A 46 9.74 -8.35 -4.75
CA LEU A 46 10.85 -9.21 -4.31
C LEU A 46 10.49 -10.69 -4.36
N PHE A 47 9.21 -11.01 -4.11
CA PHE A 47 8.64 -12.33 -4.33
C PHE A 47 7.65 -12.25 -5.49
N PRO A 48 8.12 -12.11 -6.75
CA PRO A 48 7.24 -12.37 -7.87
C PRO A 48 6.81 -13.83 -7.70
N SER A 49 5.51 -14.06 -7.50
CA SER A 49 4.93 -15.39 -7.64
C SER A 49 5.09 -15.79 -9.11
N GLY A 50 6.27 -16.26 -9.49
CA GLY A 50 6.70 -16.33 -10.88
C GLY A 50 8.20 -16.52 -11.12
N THR A 51 8.84 -17.44 -10.39
CA THR A 51 9.84 -18.30 -11.04
C THR A 51 9.35 -19.74 -10.89
N GLN A 52 8.37 -20.10 -11.73
CA GLN A 52 8.43 -21.42 -12.32
C GLN A 52 9.51 -21.35 -13.39
N GLY A 53 10.56 -22.14 -13.19
CA GLY A 53 11.73 -22.27 -14.05
C GLY A 53 12.67 -23.25 -13.39
#